data_AF-A0A7S2F068-F1
#
_entry.id   AF-A0A7S2F068-F1
#
_cell.length_a   1.000
_cell.length_b   1.000
_cell.length_c   1.000
_cell.angle_alpha   90.00
_cell.angle_beta   90.00
_cell.angle_gamma   90.00
#
_symmetry.space_group_name_H-M   'P 1'
#
loop_
_entity.id
_entity.type
_entity.pdbx_description
1 polymer ?
#
loop_
_entity_poly.entity_id
_entity_poly.type
_entity_poly.pdbx_seq_one_letter_code
_entity_poly.pdbx_strand_id
1 'polypeptide(L)'
;EGKDVFETPFDPNRRRMSDAARKQLSATMGGYSDDLAAYAAVQTYQSGDKAEVCRRFFLSRGTCESAMGTARQLTGEMSRHGLVGDFGVCNRHARSYDAMRLALCL
;
A
#
# COMPACT_ATOMS: atom_id res chain seq x y z
N GLU A 1 7.12 -4.78 14.45
CA GLU A 1 5.70 -4.56 14.08
C GLU A 1 5.62 -3.38 13.12
N GLY A 2 4.98 -3.55 11.96
CA GLY A 2 4.82 -2.46 10.99
C GLY A 2 3.74 -1.48 11.46
N LYS A 3 4.02 -0.18 11.38
CA LYS A 3 3.04 0.87 11.71
C LYS A 3 2.09 1.06 10.52
N ASP A 4 0.80 1.28 10.78
CA ASP A 4 -0.19 1.55 9.74
C ASP A 4 0.20 2.81 8.93
N VAL A 5 0.00 2.75 7.61
CA VAL A 5 0.27 3.83 6.65
C VAL A 5 -0.73 4.97 6.85
N PHE A 6 -1.93 4.65 7.33
CA PHE A 6 -2.99 5.63 7.61
C PHE A 6 -2.80 6.27 9.00
N GLU A 7 -2.93 7.59 9.03
CA GLU A 7 -3.04 8.36 10.27
C GLU A 7 -4.50 8.34 10.74
N THR A 8 -4.75 8.00 12.00
CA THR A 8 -6.09 8.09 12.59
C THR A 8 -6.29 9.47 13.21
N PRO A 9 -7.14 10.35 12.64
CA PRO A 9 -7.38 11.67 13.20
C PRO A 9 -8.19 11.56 14.50
N PHE A 10 -7.88 12.42 15.47
CA PHE A 10 -8.66 12.53 16.71
C PHE A 10 -10.05 13.13 16.47
N ASP A 11 -10.18 14.05 15.51
CA ASP A 11 -11.46 14.66 15.16
C ASP A 11 -12.41 13.63 14.52
N PRO A 12 -13.65 13.46 15.03
CA PRO A 12 -14.59 12.46 14.52
C PRO A 12 -14.97 12.63 13.04
N ASN A 13 -15.06 13.87 12.55
CA ASN A 13 -15.39 14.12 11.14
C ASN A 13 -14.22 13.73 10.24
N ARG A 14 -13.00 14.14 10.61
CA ARG A 14 -11.78 13.75 9.90
C ARG A 14 -11.56 12.24 9.96
N ARG A 15 -11.92 11.57 11.06
CA ARG A 15 -11.88 10.11 11.16
C ARG A 15 -12.80 9.45 10.15
N ARG A 16 -14.05 9.91 10.02
CA ARG A 16 -14.98 9.43 8.98
C ARG A 16 -14.45 9.66 7.57
N MET A 17 -13.80 10.80 7.33
CA MET A 17 -13.16 11.09 6.04
C MET A 17 -11.98 10.15 5.77
N SER A 18 -11.17 9.84 6.79
CA SER A 18 -10.08 8.87 6.71
C SER A 18 -10.59 7.47 6.39
N ASP A 19 -11.67 7.03 7.06
CA ASP A 19 -12.28 5.73 6.79
C ASP A 19 -12.86 5.65 5.37
N ALA A 20 -13.47 6.73 4.89
CA ALA A 20 -13.95 6.84 3.52
C ALA A 20 -12.81 6.80 2.50
N ALA A 21 -11.70 7.49 2.77
CA ALA A 21 -10.50 7.49 1.95
C ALA A 21 -9.86 6.09 1.86
N ARG A 22 -9.79 5.36 2.99
CA ARG A 22 -9.31 3.98 3.06
C ARG A 22 -10.18 3.03 2.22
N LYS A 23 -11.51 3.17 2.32
CA LYS A 23 -12.46 2.41 1.48
C LYS A 23 -12.33 2.75 0.00
N GLN A 24 -12.10 4.02 -0.34
CA GLN A 24 -11.90 4.44 -1.72
C GLN A 24 -10.65 3.77 -2.31
N LEU A 25 -9.56 3.71 -1.55
CA LEU A 25 -8.30 3.08 -1.99
C LEU A 25 -8.40 1.55 -2.11
N SER A 26 -9.07 0.86 -1.19
CA SER A 26 -9.26 -0.59 -1.35
C SER A 26 -10.17 -0.90 -2.55
N ALA A 27 -11.21 -0.10 -2.78
CA ALA A 27 -12.12 -0.29 -3.90
C ALA A 27 -11.42 -0.22 -5.27
N THR A 28 -10.36 0.58 -5.43
CA THR A 28 -9.58 0.59 -6.68
C THR A 28 -8.85 -0.72 -6.97
N MET A 29 -8.65 -1.55 -5.94
CA MET A 29 -8.03 -2.87 -6.05
C MET A 29 -9.04 -4.00 -6.23
N GLY A 30 -10.34 -3.69 -6.34
CA GLY A 30 -11.38 -4.70 -6.55
C GLY A 30 -11.89 -5.39 -5.27
N GLY A 31 -11.58 -4.86 -4.08
CA GLY A 31 -12.15 -5.37 -2.82
C GLY A 31 -12.03 -4.39 -1.64
N TYR A 32 -12.17 -4.91 -0.42
CA TYR A 32 -12.32 -4.09 0.79
C TYR A 32 -11.38 -4.47 1.94
N SER A 33 -10.25 -5.12 1.65
CA SER A 33 -9.25 -5.48 2.67
C SER A 33 -8.41 -4.28 3.10
N ASP A 34 -8.01 -4.28 4.37
CA ASP A 34 -7.09 -3.30 4.94
C ASP A 34 -5.70 -3.36 4.30
N ASP A 35 -5.21 -4.56 4.01
CA ASP A 35 -3.93 -4.74 3.32
C ASP A 35 -3.96 -4.18 1.90
N LEU A 36 -5.11 -4.30 1.23
CA LEU A 36 -5.31 -3.73 -0.12
C LEU A 36 -5.42 -2.21 -0.06
N ALA A 37 -6.06 -1.65 0.96
CA ALA A 37 -6.07 -0.22 1.19
C ALA A 37 -4.65 0.31 1.40
N ALA A 38 -3.84 -0.38 2.21
CA ALA A 38 -2.45 -0.01 2.46
C ALA A 38 -1.59 -0.12 1.20
N TYR A 39 -1.74 -1.20 0.42
CA TYR A 39 -1.04 -1.36 -0.86
C TYR A 39 -1.39 -0.23 -1.85
N ALA A 40 -2.69 0.04 -2.03
CA ALA A 40 -3.18 1.11 -2.89
C ALA A 40 -2.72 2.50 -2.41
N ALA A 41 -2.67 2.73 -1.10
CA ALA A 41 -2.15 3.96 -0.51
C ALA A 41 -0.68 4.19 -0.87
N VAL A 42 0.18 3.17 -0.70
CA VAL A 42 1.60 3.26 -1.02
C VAL A 42 1.81 3.46 -2.53
N GLN A 43 1.04 2.76 -3.37
CA GLN A 43 1.11 2.92 -4.83
C GLN A 43 0.68 4.32 -5.29
N THR A 44 -0.38 4.86 -4.69
CA THR A 44 -0.86 6.23 -4.94
C THR A 44 0.16 7.27 -4.46
N TYR A 45 0.77 7.04 -3.30
CA TYR A 45 1.83 7.88 -2.75
C TYR A 45 3.08 7.91 -3.64
N GLN A 46 3.43 6.77 -4.24
CA GLN A 46 4.58 6.66 -5.13
C GLN A 46 4.37 7.37 -6.47
N SER A 47 3.13 7.38 -6.98
CA SER A 47 2.81 7.92 -8.31
C SER A 47 2.31 9.37 -8.31
N GLY A 48 1.86 9.89 -7.17
CA GLY A 48 1.30 11.23 -7.05
C GLY A 48 2.21 12.25 -6.35
N ASP A 49 1.67 13.46 -6.16
CA ASP A 49 2.32 14.47 -5.30
C ASP A 49 2.24 14.03 -3.84
N LYS A 50 3.41 13.79 -3.23
CA LYS A 50 3.51 13.25 -1.87
C LYS A 50 2.75 14.06 -0.83
N ALA A 51 2.80 15.40 -0.91
CA ALA A 51 2.17 16.26 0.09
C ALA A 51 0.65 16.27 -0.09
N GLU A 52 0.18 16.36 -1.33
CA GLU A 52 -1.24 16.30 -1.65
C GLU A 52 -1.85 14.95 -1.28
N VAL A 53 -1.19 13.85 -1.65
CA VAL A 53 -1.65 12.49 -1.38
C VAL A 53 -1.72 12.22 0.12
N CYS A 54 -0.68 12.58 0.88
CA CYS A 54 -0.70 12.46 2.35
C CYS A 54 -1.88 13.21 2.97
N ARG A 55 -2.13 14.45 2.53
CA ARG A 55 -3.23 15.26 3.03
C ARG A 55 -4.60 14.68 2.66
N ARG A 56 -4.76 14.23 1.41
CA ARG A 56 -6.03 13.76 0.86
C ARG A 56 -6.47 12.42 1.44
N PHE A 57 -5.51 11.51 1.63
CA PHE A 57 -5.78 10.14 2.05
C PHE A 57 -5.37 9.85 3.49
N PHE A 58 -5.02 10.89 4.26
CA PHE A 58 -4.62 10.78 5.67
C PHE A 58 -3.45 9.80 5.84
N LEU A 59 -2.39 9.95 5.03
CA LEU A 59 -1.23 9.06 5.07
C LEU A 59 -0.05 9.70 5.79
N SER A 60 0.65 8.88 6.58
CA SER A 60 1.93 9.25 7.18
C SER A 60 3.05 9.16 6.14
N ARG A 61 3.66 10.29 5.80
CA ARG A 61 4.81 10.35 4.88
C ARG A 61 5.94 9.42 5.32
N GLY A 62 6.31 9.48 6.60
CA GLY A 62 7.41 8.68 7.14
C GLY A 62 7.12 7.18 7.06
N THR A 63 5.87 6.78 7.30
CA THR A 63 5.46 5.38 7.18
C THR A 63 5.47 4.91 5.72
N CYS A 64 4.95 5.72 4.78
CA CYS A 64 5.02 5.41 3.35
C CYS A 64 6.46 5.24 2.86
N GLU A 65 7.37 6.14 3.26
CA GLU A 65 8.79 6.06 2.87
C GLU A 65 9.49 4.85 3.47
N SER A 66 9.18 4.53 4.73
CA SER A 66 9.68 3.31 5.38
C SER A 66 9.17 2.04 4.69
N ALA A 67 7.87 1.99 4.36
CA ALA A 67 7.28 0.84 3.66
C ALA A 67 7.92 0.61 2.28
N MET A 68 8.14 1.67 1.50
CA MET A 68 8.85 1.57 0.22
C MET A 68 10.30 1.14 0.39
N GLY A 69 10.98 1.62 1.44
CA GLY A 69 12.35 1.22 1.77
C GLY A 69 12.45 -0.28 2.05
N THR A 70 11.57 -0.80 2.92
CA THR A 70 11.50 -2.23 3.24
C THR A 70 11.18 -3.07 2.02
N ALA A 71 10.23 -2.64 1.19
CA ALA A 71 9.88 -3.35 -0.05
C ALA A 71 11.09 -3.46 -1.01
N ARG A 72 11.88 -2.39 -1.15
CA ARG A 72 13.11 -2.41 -1.95
C ARG A 72 14.16 -3.35 -1.36
N GLN A 73 14.34 -3.34 -0.05
CA GLN A 73 15.30 -4.22 0.62
C GLN A 73 14.92 -5.69 0.41
N LEU A 74 13.66 -6.05 0.66
CA LEU A 74 13.15 -7.41 0.44
C LEU A 74 13.32 -7.83 -1.02
N THR A 75 13.01 -6.96 -1.96
CA THR A 75 13.18 -7.28 -3.39
C THR A 75 14.65 -7.47 -3.77
N GLY A 76 15.55 -6.67 -3.19
CA GLY A 76 16.99 -6.83 -3.35
C GLY A 76 17.48 -8.18 -2.84
N GLU A 77 17.04 -8.60 -1.65
CA GLU A 77 17.38 -9.92 -1.09
C GLU A 77 16.78 -11.06 -1.92
N MET A 78 15.51 -10.97 -2.30
CA MET A 78 14.88 -11.98 -3.16
C MET A 78 15.58 -12.11 -4.52
N SER A 79 16.04 -11.00 -5.09
CA SER A 79 16.84 -11.00 -6.33
C SER A 79 18.19 -11.66 -6.11
N ARG A 80 18.89 -11.36 -5.01
CA ARG A 80 20.18 -11.99 -4.64
C ARG A 80 20.05 -13.50 -4.49
N HIS A 81 18.93 -13.97 -3.97
CA HIS A 81 18.64 -15.39 -3.81
C HIS A 81 18.03 -16.04 -5.08
N GLY A 82 17.88 -15.30 -6.17
CA GLY A 82 17.33 -15.82 -7.43
C GLY A 82 15.83 -16.15 -7.38
N LEU A 83 15.11 -15.65 -6.38
CA LEU A 83 13.67 -15.87 -6.18
C LEU A 83 12.80 -14.94 -7.04
N VAL A 84 13.36 -13.83 -7.51
CA VAL A 84 12.68 -12.84 -8.35
C VAL A 84 13.50 -12.66 -9.63
N GLY A 85 12.86 -12.88 -10.79
CA GLY A 85 13.43 -12.66 -12.12
C GLY A 85 13.16 -11.24 -12.62
N ASP A 86 12.96 -11.07 -13.94
CA ASP A 86 12.62 -9.76 -14.50
C ASP A 86 11.32 -9.20 -13.86
N PHE A 87 11.38 -7.95 -13.37
CA PHE A 87 10.31 -7.31 -12.61
C PHE A 87 8.99 -7.27 -13.38
N GLY A 88 9.03 -7.18 -14.72
CA GLY A 88 7.84 -7.23 -15.57
C GLY A 88 7.11 -8.57 -15.54
N VAL A 89 7.84 -9.68 -15.33
CA VAL A 89 7.27 -11.02 -15.21
C VAL A 89 6.71 -11.24 -13.81
N CYS A 90 7.44 -10.82 -12.77
CA CYS A 90 7.03 -10.97 -11.36
C CYS A 90 5.83 -10.10 -10.96
N ASN A 91 5.59 -8.98 -11.64
CA ASN A 91 4.48 -8.07 -11.33
C ASN A 91 3.20 -8.35 -12.15
N ARG A 92 3.19 -9.38 -13.00
CA ARG A 92 2.06 -9.70 -13.91
C ARG A 92 0.76 -9.97 -13.16
N HIS A 93 0.83 -10.58 -11.98
CA HIS A 93 -0.33 -10.90 -11.16
C HIS A 93 -0.64 -9.85 -10.09
N ALA A 94 0.15 -8.78 -9.97
CA ALA A 94 -0.04 -7.75 -8.96
C ALA A 94 -1.25 -6.83 -9.20
N ARG A 95 -2.07 -7.11 -10.22
CA ARG A 95 -3.39 -6.50 -10.39
C ARG A 95 -4.53 -7.51 -10.29
N SER A 96 -4.19 -8.79 -10.14
CA SER A 96 -5.17 -9.83 -9.87
C SER A 96 -5.47 -9.82 -8.39
N TYR A 97 -6.68 -9.37 -8.06
CA TYR A 97 -7.22 -9.38 -6.71
C TYR A 97 -7.12 -10.77 -6.07
N ASP A 98 -7.37 -11.84 -6.84
CA ASP A 98 -7.29 -13.22 -6.35
C ASP A 98 -5.85 -13.65 -6.03
N ALA A 99 -4.88 -13.25 -6.86
CA ALA A 99 -3.48 -13.56 -6.63
C ALA A 99 -2.92 -12.80 -5.41
N MET A 100 -3.32 -11.54 -5.23
CA MET A 100 -2.97 -10.75 -4.04
C MET A 100 -3.58 -11.35 -2.77
N ARG A 101 -4.85 -11.76 -2.83
CA ARG A 101 -5.54 -12.36 -1.69
C ARG A 101 -4.93 -13.71 -1.31
N LEU A 102 -4.57 -14.55 -2.28
CA LEU A 102 -3.85 -15.80 -2.02
C LEU A 102 -2.50 -15.57 -1.34
N ALA A 103 -1.74 -14.56 -1.78
CA ALA A 103 -0.45 -14.21 -1.18
C ALA A 103 -0.57 -13.65 0.24
N LEU A 104 -1.67 -12.95 0.56
CA LEU A 104 -1.94 -12.42 1.91
C LEU A 104 -2.47 -13.48 2.89
N CYS A 105 -2.96 -14.63 2.41
CA CYS A 105 -3.52 -15.70 3.24
C CYS A 105 -2.52 -16.84 3.56
N LEU A 106 -1.25 -16.72 3.18
CA LEU A 106 -0.15 -17.63 3.50
C LEU A 106 0.62 -17.14 4.74
#